data_AF-A0A940WG54-F1
#
_entry.id   AF-A0A940WG54-F1
#
_cell.length_a   1.000
_cell.length_b   1.000
_cell.length_c   1.000
_cell.angle_alpha   90.00
_cell.angle_beta   90.00
_cell.angle_gamma   90.00
#
_symmetry.space_group_name_H-M   'P 1'
#
loop_
_entity.id
_entity.type
_entity.pdbx_description
1 polymer ?
#
loop_
_entity_poly.entity_id
_entity_poly.type
_entity_poly.pdbx_seq_one_letter_code
_entity_poly.pdbx_strand_id
1 'polypeptide(L)'
;ELRSIGIQPDVLLCRTDRPLPKDIKGKIALFCNVTEDAVITASDVDLIYELPLIFHQEGLDDKLMELLNIWASEPRLDDWARVVERWRNPTGEVTIAIVGKYVNLKESYKSLNEALTHGGIAHQVRVHNRYVDSEEVERQGAEAMLKGVDGILVPGGFGSRGVEGKIAAVRYARENRIPYFGICLGMQVAVVGERGDDAPGRLPVQASREVPRPEGVRRRAGLRAAPAPVRVQQRLPGRALRKGAADHRRVAR
;
A
#
# COMPACT_ATOMS: atom_id res chain seq x y z
N GLU A 1 -16.94 -19.11 -17.98
CA GLU A 1 -15.71 -19.09 -17.15
C GLU A 1 -15.93 -19.42 -15.67
N LEU A 2 -16.29 -18.48 -14.78
CA LEU A 2 -16.39 -18.82 -13.33
C LEU A 2 -17.42 -19.93 -13.03
N ARG A 3 -18.64 -19.82 -13.57
CA ARG A 3 -19.68 -20.84 -13.36
C ARG A 3 -19.36 -22.18 -14.02
N SER A 4 -18.61 -22.18 -15.12
CA SER A 4 -18.20 -23.42 -15.81
C SER A 4 -17.15 -24.21 -15.03
N ILE A 5 -16.44 -23.56 -14.09
CA ILE A 5 -15.54 -24.24 -13.13
C ILE A 5 -16.18 -24.46 -11.76
N GLY A 6 -17.50 -24.24 -11.63
CA GLY A 6 -18.25 -24.48 -10.39
C GLY A 6 -18.22 -23.34 -9.37
N ILE A 7 -17.74 -22.15 -9.74
CA ILE A 7 -17.74 -20.96 -8.87
C ILE A 7 -18.93 -20.08 -9.22
N GLN A 8 -19.85 -19.91 -8.27
CA GLN A 8 -20.96 -18.95 -8.36
C GLN A 8 -20.59 -17.70 -7.57
N PRO A 9 -20.51 -16.51 -8.21
CA PRO A 9 -20.28 -15.27 -7.48
C PRO A 9 -21.55 -14.84 -6.72
N ASP A 10 -21.37 -14.37 -5.49
CA ASP A 10 -22.44 -13.77 -4.67
C ASP A 10 -22.55 -12.25 -4.87
N VAL A 11 -21.44 -11.59 -5.19
CA VAL A 11 -21.32 -10.14 -5.43
C VAL A 11 -20.48 -9.88 -6.67
N LEU A 12 -20.86 -8.88 -7.45
CA LEU A 12 -20.14 -8.43 -8.64
C LEU A 12 -19.63 -7.01 -8.44
N LEU A 13 -18.31 -6.83 -8.51
CA LEU A 13 -17.66 -5.52 -8.56
C LEU A 13 -17.43 -5.14 -10.03
N CYS A 14 -18.29 -4.28 -10.54
CA CYS A 14 -18.22 -3.81 -11.92
C CYS A 14 -17.35 -2.55 -11.99
N ARG A 15 -16.10 -2.70 -12.43
CA ARG A 15 -15.18 -1.56 -12.60
C ARG A 15 -15.58 -0.71 -13.80
N THR A 16 -15.75 0.61 -13.59
CA THR A 16 -16.21 1.54 -14.63
C THR A 16 -15.58 2.93 -14.50
N ASP A 17 -15.56 3.68 -15.61
CA ASP A 17 -15.15 5.09 -15.65
C ASP A 17 -16.28 6.06 -15.23
N ARG A 18 -17.51 5.55 -15.10
CA ARG A 18 -18.73 6.31 -14.84
C ARG A 18 -19.71 5.50 -13.98
N PRO A 19 -20.64 6.16 -13.25
CA PRO A 19 -21.67 5.44 -12.50
C PRO A 19 -22.50 4.53 -13.41
N LEU A 20 -22.80 3.32 -12.95
CA LEU A 20 -23.67 2.40 -13.68
C LEU A 20 -25.15 2.76 -13.45
N PRO A 21 -25.90 3.05 -14.52
CA PRO A 21 -27.34 3.23 -14.42
C PRO A 21 -28.04 1.99 -13.85
N LYS A 22 -29.14 2.21 -13.11
CA LYS A 22 -29.90 1.16 -12.45
C LYS A 22 -30.42 0.08 -13.42
N ASP A 23 -30.85 0.47 -14.61
CA ASP A 23 -31.32 -0.47 -15.64
C ASP A 23 -30.20 -1.41 -16.13
N ILE A 24 -28.96 -0.93 -16.20
CA ILE A 24 -27.79 -1.74 -16.54
C ILE A 24 -27.46 -2.70 -15.41
N LYS A 25 -27.49 -2.24 -14.15
CA LYS A 25 -27.30 -3.11 -12.98
C LYS A 25 -28.34 -4.25 -12.96
N GLY A 26 -29.61 -3.94 -13.22
CA GLY A 26 -30.68 -4.94 -13.30
C GLY A 26 -30.46 -5.98 -14.40
N LYS A 27 -29.97 -5.57 -15.58
CA LYS A 27 -29.61 -6.51 -16.66
C LYS A 27 -28.45 -7.42 -16.25
N ILE A 28 -27.40 -6.87 -15.65
CA ILE A 28 -26.25 -7.65 -15.17
C ILE A 28 -26.71 -8.66 -14.13
N ALA A 29 -27.52 -8.23 -13.15
CA ALA A 29 -28.08 -9.07 -12.11
C ALA A 29 -28.85 -10.27 -12.69
N LEU A 30 -29.73 -10.00 -13.67
CA LEU A 30 -30.51 -11.03 -14.37
C LEU A 30 -29.62 -12.04 -15.10
N PHE A 31 -28.65 -11.58 -15.90
CA PHE A 31 -27.79 -12.47 -16.68
C PHE A 31 -26.80 -13.27 -15.83
N CYS A 32 -26.33 -12.68 -14.72
CA CYS A 32 -25.38 -13.33 -13.82
C CYS A 32 -26.05 -14.13 -12.69
N ASN A 33 -27.38 -14.06 -12.57
CA ASN A 33 -28.17 -14.71 -11.52
C ASN A 33 -27.70 -14.29 -10.11
N VAL A 34 -27.55 -12.98 -9.91
CA VAL A 34 -27.31 -12.34 -8.61
C VAL A 34 -28.41 -11.31 -8.36
N THR A 35 -28.56 -10.84 -7.13
CA THR A 35 -29.52 -9.78 -6.82
C THR A 35 -29.01 -8.42 -7.29
N GLU A 36 -29.91 -7.47 -7.57
CA GLU A 36 -29.52 -6.15 -8.13
C GLU A 36 -28.63 -5.34 -7.18
N ASP A 37 -28.88 -5.45 -5.88
CA ASP A 37 -28.06 -4.90 -4.78
C ASP A 37 -26.70 -5.59 -4.62
N ALA A 38 -26.47 -6.74 -5.29
CA ALA A 38 -25.17 -7.39 -5.35
C ALA A 38 -24.33 -6.95 -6.56
N VAL A 39 -24.83 -6.04 -7.40
CA VAL A 39 -24.09 -5.45 -8.53
C VAL A 39 -23.55 -4.08 -8.12
N ILE A 40 -22.30 -4.08 -7.66
CA ILE A 40 -21.62 -2.92 -7.07
C ILE A 40 -20.79 -2.20 -8.13
N THR A 41 -20.97 -0.89 -8.23
CA THR A 41 -20.17 -0.02 -9.11
C THR A 41 -18.83 0.28 -8.47
N ALA A 42 -17.76 -0.19 -9.09
CA ALA A 42 -16.39 0.14 -8.70
C ALA A 42 -15.85 1.23 -9.62
N SER A 43 -16.28 2.47 -9.40
CA SER A 43 -15.85 3.62 -10.21
C SER A 43 -14.35 3.87 -10.06
N ASP A 44 -13.69 4.27 -11.14
CA ASP A 44 -12.32 4.79 -11.07
C ASP A 44 -12.29 6.05 -10.20
N VAL A 45 -11.28 6.16 -9.34
CA VAL A 45 -11.07 7.27 -8.40
C VAL A 45 -9.70 7.88 -8.54
N ASP A 46 -9.58 9.17 -8.21
CA ASP A 46 -8.30 9.88 -8.19
C ASP A 46 -7.45 9.47 -6.99
N LEU A 47 -8.10 9.19 -5.86
CA LEU A 47 -7.46 8.85 -4.59
C LEU A 47 -8.00 7.52 -4.08
N ILE A 48 -7.12 6.54 -3.86
CA ILE A 48 -7.50 5.19 -3.40
C ILE A 48 -8.26 5.19 -2.07
N TYR A 49 -8.08 6.23 -1.25
CA TYR A 49 -8.75 6.37 0.05
C TYR A 49 -10.24 6.78 -0.07
N GLU A 50 -10.71 7.05 -1.28
CA GLU A 50 -12.13 7.28 -1.58
C GLU A 50 -12.93 5.99 -1.77
N LEU A 51 -12.25 4.90 -2.16
CA LEU A 51 -12.92 3.63 -2.45
C LEU A 51 -13.76 3.10 -1.28
N PRO A 52 -13.31 3.14 0.00
CA PRO A 52 -14.15 2.73 1.11
C PRO A 52 -15.46 3.53 1.22
N LEU A 53 -15.42 4.84 0.94
CA LEU A 53 -16.60 5.70 0.98
C LEU A 53 -17.57 5.35 -0.16
N ILE A 54 -17.05 5.12 -1.37
CA ILE A 54 -17.85 4.77 -2.55
C ILE A 54 -18.48 3.39 -2.38
N PHE A 55 -17.73 2.40 -1.90
CA PHE A 55 -18.24 1.05 -1.68
C PHE A 55 -19.31 1.00 -0.59
N HIS A 56 -19.14 1.80 0.47
CA HIS A 56 -20.18 1.94 1.48
C HIS A 56 -21.45 2.60 0.90
N GLN A 57 -21.32 3.65 0.07
CA GLN A 57 -22.45 4.26 -0.63
C GLN A 57 -23.19 3.30 -1.58
N GLU A 58 -22.46 2.37 -2.20
CA GLU A 58 -23.03 1.32 -3.05
C GLU A 58 -23.61 0.13 -2.25
N GLY A 59 -23.46 0.11 -0.92
CA GLY A 59 -24.01 -0.93 -0.04
C GLY A 59 -23.23 -2.25 -0.05
N LEU A 60 -21.95 -2.23 -0.46
CA LEU A 60 -21.13 -3.45 -0.54
C LEU A 60 -20.97 -4.13 0.81
N ASP A 61 -20.65 -3.36 1.85
CA ASP A 61 -20.43 -3.86 3.20
C ASP A 61 -21.72 -4.42 3.82
N ASP A 62 -22.86 -3.75 3.64
CA ASP A 62 -24.18 -4.26 4.03
C ASP A 62 -24.47 -5.61 3.37
N LYS A 63 -24.21 -5.72 2.06
CA LYS A 63 -24.41 -6.97 1.33
C LYS A 63 -23.52 -8.09 1.85
N LEU A 64 -22.26 -7.80 2.14
CA LEU A 64 -21.33 -8.77 2.70
C LEU A 64 -21.73 -9.21 4.12
N MET A 65 -22.24 -8.29 4.95
CA MET A 65 -22.74 -8.62 6.28
C MET A 65 -23.95 -9.56 6.22
N GLU A 66 -24.90 -9.30 5.31
CA GLU A 66 -26.06 -10.16 5.05
C GLU A 66 -25.62 -11.57 4.63
N LEU A 67 -24.77 -11.66 3.60
CA LEU A 67 -24.31 -12.95 3.04
C LEU A 67 -23.51 -13.79 4.04
N LEU A 68 -22.69 -13.13 4.88
CA LEU A 68 -21.86 -13.80 5.89
C LEU A 68 -22.57 -13.99 7.24
N ASN A 69 -23.81 -13.50 7.38
CA ASN A 69 -24.58 -13.52 8.63
C ASN A 69 -23.80 -12.90 9.80
N ILE A 70 -23.15 -11.76 9.53
CA ILE A 70 -22.37 -10.99 10.51
C ILE A 70 -23.23 -9.83 11.01
N TRP A 71 -23.33 -9.70 12.34
CA TRP A 71 -24.01 -8.58 12.99
C TRP A 71 -22.97 -7.57 13.45
N ALA A 72 -22.95 -6.39 12.85
CA ALA A 72 -22.07 -5.29 13.21
C ALA A 72 -22.84 -3.97 13.22
N SER A 73 -22.29 -2.96 13.90
CA SER A 73 -22.78 -1.59 13.81
C SER A 73 -22.31 -0.93 12.51
N GLU A 74 -22.96 0.16 12.14
CA GLU A 74 -22.56 1.00 11.01
C GLU A 74 -21.07 1.42 11.12
N PRO A 75 -20.30 1.35 10.02
CA PRO A 75 -18.89 1.66 10.04
C PRO A 75 -18.65 3.15 10.28
N ARG A 76 -17.61 3.46 11.06
CA ARG A 76 -17.15 4.84 11.22
C ARG A 76 -16.22 5.21 10.08
N LEU A 77 -16.67 6.10 9.20
CA LEU A 77 -15.92 6.53 8.02
C LEU A 77 -15.34 7.96 8.13
N ASP A 78 -15.47 8.60 9.29
CA ASP A 78 -15.03 9.98 9.53
C ASP A 78 -13.55 10.22 9.16
N ASP A 79 -12.68 9.26 9.48
CA ASP A 79 -11.25 9.38 9.22
C ASP A 79 -10.93 9.25 7.72
N TRP A 80 -11.64 8.38 7.00
CA TRP A 80 -11.56 8.27 5.54
C TRP A 80 -12.01 9.56 4.87
N ALA A 81 -13.17 10.08 5.27
CA ALA A 81 -13.69 11.35 4.76
C ALA A 81 -12.70 12.50 5.02
N ARG A 82 -12.07 12.56 6.21
CA ARG A 82 -11.07 13.57 6.55
C ARG A 82 -9.82 13.49 5.67
N VAL A 83 -9.34 12.29 5.36
CA VAL A 83 -8.18 12.07 4.48
C VAL A 83 -8.47 12.59 3.08
N VAL A 84 -9.64 12.23 2.52
CA VAL A 84 -10.08 12.66 1.20
C VAL A 84 -10.22 14.18 1.15
N GLU A 85 -10.88 14.77 2.15
CA GLU A 85 -11.10 16.22 2.24
C GLU A 85 -9.78 17.00 2.24
N ARG A 86 -8.83 16.60 3.10
CA ARG A 86 -7.51 17.26 3.18
C ARG A 86 -6.70 17.12 1.90
N TRP A 87 -6.82 15.99 1.20
CA TRP A 87 -6.11 15.77 -0.07
C TRP A 87 -6.72 16.59 -1.21
N ARG A 88 -8.05 16.71 -1.26
CA ARG A 88 -8.77 17.50 -2.27
C ARG A 88 -8.58 19.01 -2.07
N ASN A 89 -8.47 19.46 -0.82
CA ASN A 89 -8.36 20.88 -0.45
C ASN A 89 -7.01 21.23 0.23
N PRO A 90 -5.87 21.14 -0.48
CA PRO A 90 -4.57 21.53 0.06
C PRO A 90 -4.47 23.05 0.24
N THR A 91 -3.81 23.50 1.30
CA THR A 91 -3.58 24.93 1.59
C THR A 91 -2.25 25.45 1.05
N GLY A 92 -1.42 24.56 0.49
CA GLY A 92 -0.13 24.88 -0.10
C GLY A 92 0.44 23.69 -0.85
N GLU A 93 1.58 23.88 -1.50
CA GLU A 93 2.24 22.85 -2.29
C GLU A 93 3.76 22.85 -2.02
N VAL A 94 4.39 21.69 -2.10
CA VAL A 94 5.85 21.52 -1.99
C VAL A 94 6.35 20.54 -3.05
N THR A 95 7.55 20.79 -3.58
CA THR A 95 8.21 19.92 -4.55
C THR A 95 9.35 19.16 -3.89
N ILE A 96 9.25 17.83 -3.86
CA ILE A 96 10.27 16.94 -3.31
C ILE A 96 10.98 16.21 -4.45
N ALA A 97 12.30 16.40 -4.56
CA ALA A 97 13.12 15.66 -5.49
C ALA A 97 13.40 14.25 -4.97
N ILE A 98 13.04 13.22 -5.73
CA ILE A 98 13.39 11.83 -5.45
C ILE A 98 14.57 11.45 -6.35
N VAL A 99 15.77 11.41 -5.79
CA VAL A 99 17.02 11.19 -6.53
C VAL A 99 17.38 9.70 -6.55
N GLY A 100 16.93 9.02 -7.59
CA GLY A 100 17.03 7.57 -7.73
C GLY A 100 17.57 7.14 -9.09
N LYS A 101 17.76 5.83 -9.27
CA LYS A 101 18.24 5.25 -10.54
C LYS A 101 17.09 4.86 -11.48
N TYR A 102 15.93 4.54 -10.93
CA TYR A 102 14.80 3.97 -11.69
C TYR A 102 13.65 4.97 -11.79
N VAL A 103 13.93 6.18 -12.29
CA VAL A 103 12.93 7.25 -12.38
C VAL A 103 11.77 6.94 -13.32
N ASN A 104 11.99 6.07 -14.32
CA ASN A 104 10.97 5.66 -15.28
C ASN A 104 10.00 4.62 -14.72
N LEU A 105 10.33 3.96 -13.60
CA LEU A 105 9.47 2.97 -12.95
C LEU A 105 8.91 3.55 -11.64
N LYS A 106 7.90 4.43 -11.77
CA LYS A 106 7.23 5.04 -10.60
C LYS A 106 6.72 4.00 -9.60
N GLU A 107 6.34 2.81 -10.06
CA GLU A 107 5.91 1.69 -9.21
C GLU A 107 6.99 1.20 -8.24
N SER A 108 8.28 1.34 -8.57
CA SER A 108 9.38 1.00 -7.64
C SER A 108 9.36 1.86 -6.37
N TYR A 109 8.68 3.00 -6.42
CA TYR A 109 8.58 3.97 -5.33
C TYR A 109 7.17 4.05 -4.75
N LYS A 110 6.28 3.07 -5.00
CA LYS A 110 4.88 3.14 -4.56
C LYS A 110 4.74 3.43 -3.05
N SER A 111 5.39 2.66 -2.19
CA SER A 111 5.33 2.88 -0.74
C SER A 111 5.93 4.21 -0.32
N LEU A 112 6.94 4.70 -1.04
CA LEU A 112 7.57 5.99 -0.80
C LEU A 112 6.62 7.14 -1.17
N ASN A 113 5.98 7.04 -2.33
CA ASN A 113 5.00 8.00 -2.81
C ASN A 113 3.80 8.10 -1.85
N GLU A 114 3.31 6.96 -1.36
CA GLU A 114 2.22 6.95 -0.37
C GLU A 114 2.66 7.58 0.96
N ALA A 115 3.87 7.29 1.44
CA ALA A 115 4.38 7.91 2.66
C ALA A 115 4.49 9.44 2.54
N LEU A 116 4.99 9.94 1.40
CA LEU A 116 5.04 11.37 1.12
C LEU A 116 3.64 11.99 0.98
N THR A 117 2.72 11.29 0.31
CA THR A 117 1.32 11.73 0.16
C THR A 117 0.65 11.84 1.52
N HIS A 118 0.83 10.87 2.41
CA HIS A 118 0.32 10.90 3.79
C HIS A 118 0.95 12.02 4.62
N GLY A 119 2.25 12.27 4.45
CA GLY A 119 2.92 13.43 5.05
C GLY A 119 2.27 14.74 4.60
N GLY A 120 2.00 14.89 3.30
CA GLY A 120 1.26 16.02 2.74
C GLY A 120 -0.13 16.17 3.34
N ILE A 121 -0.92 15.10 3.37
CA ILE A 121 -2.29 15.07 3.93
C ILE A 121 -2.29 15.47 5.41
N ALA A 122 -1.32 15.00 6.19
CA ALA A 122 -1.20 15.35 7.61
C ALA A 122 -1.01 16.86 7.82
N HIS A 123 -0.27 17.51 6.91
CA HIS A 123 0.01 18.94 6.91
C HIS A 123 -0.94 19.77 6.02
N GLN A 124 -1.93 19.14 5.38
CA GLN A 124 -2.83 19.76 4.39
C GLN A 124 -2.08 20.45 3.23
N VAL A 125 -0.99 19.85 2.78
CA VAL A 125 -0.14 20.35 1.69
C VAL A 125 -0.05 19.30 0.58
N ARG A 126 -0.08 19.74 -0.68
CA ARG A 126 0.14 18.87 -1.83
C ARG A 126 1.63 18.64 -2.05
N VAL A 127 2.04 17.38 -2.11
CA VAL A 127 3.43 17.00 -2.38
C VAL A 127 3.59 16.63 -3.86
N HIS A 128 4.45 17.36 -4.56
CA HIS A 128 4.84 17.11 -5.94
C HIS A 128 6.16 16.36 -5.99
N ASN A 129 6.12 15.10 -6.42
CA ASN A 129 7.33 14.28 -6.54
C ASN A 129 8.03 14.55 -7.88
N ARG A 130 9.22 15.15 -7.83
CA ARG A 130 10.12 15.30 -8.98
C ARG A 130 11.12 14.16 -9.00
N TYR A 131 10.95 13.22 -9.92
CA TYR A 131 11.89 12.10 -10.06
C TYR A 131 13.13 12.57 -10.81
N VAL A 132 14.30 12.38 -10.21
CA VAL A 132 15.58 12.83 -10.76
C VAL A 132 16.52 11.63 -10.88
N ASP A 133 17.04 11.40 -12.09
CA ASP A 133 17.97 10.31 -12.32
C ASP A 133 19.34 10.66 -11.74
N SER A 134 19.81 9.84 -10.81
CA SER A 134 21.13 9.99 -10.21
C SER A 134 22.27 9.94 -11.24
N GLU A 135 22.17 9.18 -12.33
CA GLU A 135 23.21 9.15 -13.37
C GLU A 135 23.23 10.48 -14.16
N GLU A 136 22.07 11.12 -14.34
CA GLU A 136 21.99 12.44 -14.98
C GLU A 136 22.49 13.56 -14.07
N VAL A 137 22.35 13.41 -12.75
CA VAL A 137 22.98 14.32 -11.78
C VAL A 137 24.51 14.26 -11.87
N GLU A 138 25.10 13.08 -12.10
CA GLU A 138 26.54 12.94 -12.33
C GLU A 138 26.98 13.66 -13.61
N ARG A 139 26.19 13.53 -14.68
CA ARG A 139 26.52 14.06 -16.00
C ARG A 139 26.30 15.55 -16.15
N GLN A 140 25.19 16.07 -15.62
CA GLN A 140 24.74 17.45 -15.82
C GLN A 140 24.98 18.35 -14.60
N GLY A 141 25.25 17.75 -13.43
CA GLY A 141 25.42 18.46 -12.17
C GLY A 141 24.13 18.60 -11.36
N ALA A 142 24.29 18.67 -10.04
CA ALA A 142 23.18 18.74 -9.09
C ALA A 142 22.37 20.04 -9.21
N GLU A 143 23.01 21.18 -9.47
CA GLU A 143 22.32 22.46 -9.61
C GLU A 143 21.32 22.44 -10.77
N ALA A 144 21.72 21.94 -11.95
CA ALA A 144 20.86 21.88 -13.12
C ALA A 144 19.61 21.01 -12.86
N MET A 145 19.77 19.91 -12.12
CA MET A 145 18.72 18.93 -11.90
C MET A 145 17.83 19.21 -10.67
N LEU A 146 18.36 19.87 -9.64
CA LEU A 146 17.72 20.05 -8.33
C LEU A 146 17.30 21.49 -8.03
N LYS A 147 17.43 22.41 -8.99
CA LYS A 147 16.98 23.79 -8.81
C LYS A 147 15.47 23.87 -8.58
N GLY A 148 15.07 24.71 -7.62
CA GLY A 148 13.67 25.01 -7.31
C GLY A 148 12.89 23.85 -6.67
N VAL A 149 13.58 22.97 -5.95
CA VAL A 149 12.95 21.92 -5.13
C VAL A 149 12.98 22.35 -3.66
N ASP A 150 11.94 22.01 -2.91
CA ASP A 150 11.78 22.37 -1.50
C ASP A 150 12.39 21.32 -0.56
N GLY A 151 12.65 20.11 -1.08
CA GLY A 151 13.30 19.03 -0.34
C GLY A 151 13.92 18.00 -1.28
N ILE A 152 14.93 17.30 -0.77
CA ILE A 152 15.64 16.24 -1.49
C ILE A 152 15.54 14.93 -0.72
N LEU A 153 15.06 13.89 -1.38
CA LEU A 153 14.96 12.55 -0.86
C LEU A 153 15.82 11.61 -1.70
N VAL A 154 16.78 10.94 -1.04
CA VAL A 154 17.59 9.89 -1.67
C VAL A 154 17.13 8.54 -1.12
N PRO A 155 16.43 7.71 -1.93
CA PRO A 155 16.02 6.40 -1.51
C PRO A 155 17.19 5.41 -1.53
N GLY A 156 16.91 4.20 -1.04
CA GLY A 156 17.80 3.06 -1.20
C GLY A 156 18.20 2.83 -2.66
N GLY A 157 19.34 2.19 -2.88
CA GLY A 157 19.79 1.80 -4.21
C GLY A 157 20.62 0.54 -4.14
N PHE A 158 20.55 -0.25 -5.20
CA PHE A 158 21.35 -1.46 -5.37
C PHE A 158 22.38 -1.25 -6.49
N GLY A 159 23.59 -1.77 -6.27
CA GLY A 159 24.71 -1.63 -7.19
C GLY A 159 25.44 -0.30 -7.09
N SER A 160 26.58 -0.20 -7.78
CA SER A 160 27.53 0.91 -7.68
C SER A 160 27.23 2.12 -8.57
N ARG A 161 26.26 2.02 -9.48
CA ARG A 161 25.94 3.07 -10.45
C ARG A 161 25.06 4.18 -9.85
N GLY A 162 25.31 5.42 -10.23
CA GLY A 162 24.53 6.59 -9.75
C GLY A 162 24.83 7.00 -8.31
N VAL A 163 25.91 6.48 -7.70
CA VAL A 163 26.25 6.80 -6.31
C VAL A 163 26.87 8.19 -6.19
N GLU A 164 27.72 8.60 -7.14
CA GLU A 164 28.35 9.93 -7.11
C GLU A 164 27.29 11.02 -7.35
N GLY A 165 26.25 10.74 -8.13
CA GLY A 165 25.13 11.66 -8.34
C GLY A 165 24.31 11.86 -7.07
N LYS A 166 24.13 10.79 -6.29
CA LYS A 166 23.51 10.89 -4.95
C LYS A 166 24.39 11.68 -3.98
N ILE A 167 25.72 11.51 -4.02
CA ILE A 167 26.67 12.30 -3.22
C ILE A 167 26.57 13.78 -3.63
N ALA A 168 26.52 14.09 -4.92
CA ALA A 168 26.34 15.45 -5.43
C ALA A 168 25.01 16.06 -4.98
N ALA A 169 23.92 15.29 -4.97
CA ALA A 169 22.62 15.73 -4.44
C ALA A 169 22.67 16.06 -2.94
N VAL A 170 23.37 15.26 -2.13
CA VAL A 170 23.61 15.56 -0.70
C VAL A 170 24.36 16.88 -0.54
N ARG A 171 25.45 17.07 -1.29
CA ARG A 171 26.26 18.29 -1.22
C ARG A 171 25.44 19.52 -1.59
N TYR A 172 24.70 19.43 -2.70
CA TYR A 172 23.81 20.49 -3.14
C TYR A 172 22.75 20.83 -2.08
N ALA A 173 22.12 19.81 -1.46
CA ALA A 173 21.16 20.03 -0.39
C ALA A 173 21.78 20.80 0.78
N ARG A 174 22.98 20.40 1.21
CA ARG A 174 23.70 21.02 2.33
C ARG A 174 24.11 22.46 2.04
N GLU A 175 24.75 22.69 0.89
CA GLU A 175 25.26 24.01 0.49
C GLU A 175 24.14 25.04 0.30
N ASN A 176 22.97 24.59 -0.18
CA ASN A 176 21.80 25.43 -0.39
C ASN A 176 20.81 25.42 0.79
N ARG A 177 21.13 24.72 1.89
CA ARG A 177 20.26 24.57 3.08
C ARG A 177 18.87 24.01 2.76
N ILE A 178 18.79 23.08 1.81
CA ILE A 178 17.56 22.37 1.43
C ILE A 178 17.40 21.14 2.35
N PRO A 179 16.21 20.90 2.93
CA PRO A 179 15.92 19.69 3.70
C PRO A 179 16.27 18.41 2.94
N TYR A 180 16.98 17.51 3.61
CA TYR A 180 17.44 16.23 3.06
C TYR A 180 16.88 15.05 3.84
N PHE A 181 16.38 14.03 3.14
CA PHE A 181 15.97 12.75 3.74
C PHE A 181 16.60 11.56 3.02
N GLY A 182 17.50 10.86 3.70
CA GLY A 182 18.20 9.70 3.15
C GLY A 182 17.67 8.39 3.72
N ILE A 183 17.25 7.45 2.85
CA ILE A 183 16.79 6.12 3.26
C ILE A 183 17.83 5.08 2.90
N CYS A 184 18.29 4.30 3.88
CA CYS A 184 19.27 3.21 3.70
C CYS A 184 20.56 3.73 3.01
N LEU A 185 20.77 3.43 1.73
CA LEU A 185 21.90 3.97 0.96
C LEU A 185 21.93 5.51 1.00
N GLY A 186 20.78 6.18 0.97
CA GLY A 186 20.73 7.64 1.09
C GLY A 186 21.31 8.15 2.41
N MET A 187 21.13 7.42 3.52
CA MET A 187 21.77 7.75 4.78
C MET A 187 23.28 7.50 4.71
N GLN A 188 23.72 6.39 4.11
CA GLN A 188 25.15 6.07 3.95
C GLN A 188 25.87 7.14 3.11
N VAL A 189 25.23 7.58 2.03
CA VAL A 189 25.75 8.60 1.12
C VAL A 189 25.81 9.98 1.81
N ALA A 190 24.89 10.28 2.72
CA ALA A 190 24.96 11.50 3.53
C ALA A 190 26.26 11.57 4.34
N VAL A 191 26.63 10.49 5.02
CA VAL A 191 27.87 10.39 5.82
C VAL A 191 29.12 10.49 4.92
N VAL A 192 29.10 9.89 3.74
CA VAL A 192 30.22 10.01 2.80
C VAL A 192 30.34 11.43 2.26
N GLY A 193 29.21 12.08 1.96
CA GLY A 193 29.17 13.47 1.49
C GLY A 193 29.66 14.49 2.54
N GLU A 194 29.63 14.15 3.83
CA GLU A 194 30.23 14.95 4.90
C GLU A 194 31.75 15.03 4.85
N ARG A 195 32.43 13.97 4.38
CA ARG A 195 33.89 13.84 4.51
C ARG A 195 34.74 14.70 3.58
N GLY A 196 34.14 15.45 2.65
CA GLY A 196 34.85 16.28 1.67
C GLY A 196 35.69 15.47 0.68
N ASP A 197 36.05 16.06 -0.47
CA ASP A 197 36.98 15.42 -1.43
C ASP A 197 38.45 15.49 -0.97
N ASP A 198 38.75 16.30 0.06
CA ASP A 198 40.11 16.56 0.54
C ASP A 198 40.58 15.63 1.67
N ALA A 199 39.80 14.61 2.04
CA ALA A 199 40.21 13.66 3.08
C ALA A 199 41.16 12.59 2.50
N PRO A 200 42.42 12.49 2.98
CA PRO A 200 43.35 11.46 2.52
C PRO A 200 42.81 10.05 2.86
N GLY A 201 42.76 9.16 1.85
CA GLY A 201 42.39 7.74 2.02
C GLY A 201 40.98 7.32 1.57
N ARG A 202 40.34 8.03 0.63
CA ARG A 202 39.00 7.69 0.12
C ARG A 202 38.98 6.27 -0.49
N LEU A 203 38.38 5.34 0.23
CA LEU A 203 37.96 4.04 -0.32
C LEU A 203 36.67 4.25 -1.13
N PRO A 204 36.54 3.65 -2.33
CA PRO A 204 35.32 3.76 -3.12
C PRO A 204 34.13 3.23 -2.31
N VAL A 205 33.00 3.95 -2.34
CA VAL A 205 31.74 3.51 -1.74
C VAL A 205 31.25 2.29 -2.51
N GLN A 206 31.59 1.10 -2.02
CA GLN A 206 31.03 -0.13 -2.55
C GLN A 206 29.61 -0.26 -1.98
N ALA A 207 28.61 0.01 -2.81
CA ALA A 207 27.25 -0.46 -2.55
C ALA A 207 27.32 -1.97 -2.27
N SER A 208 26.61 -2.43 -1.24
CA SER A 208 26.66 -3.81 -0.75
C SER A 208 26.67 -4.79 -1.92
N ARG A 209 27.83 -5.42 -2.17
CA ARG A 209 27.89 -6.57 -3.08
C ARG A 209 26.93 -7.61 -2.51
N GLU A 210 26.22 -8.33 -3.38
CA GLU A 210 25.53 -9.55 -2.96
C GLU A 210 26.51 -10.35 -2.12
N VAL A 211 26.16 -10.60 -0.86
CA VAL A 211 26.92 -11.55 -0.05
C VAL A 211 26.78 -12.88 -0.79
N PRO A 212 27.86 -13.48 -1.29
CA PRO A 212 27.77 -14.77 -1.95
C PRO A 212 27.12 -15.72 -0.96
N ARG A 213 26.04 -16.39 -1.36
CA ARG A 213 25.52 -17.50 -0.55
C ARG A 213 26.69 -18.45 -0.33
N PRO A 214 27.02 -18.83 0.91
CA PRO A 214 28.15 -19.73 1.14
C PRO A 214 27.86 -21.04 0.42
N GLU A 215 28.58 -21.30 -0.67
CA GLU A 215 28.71 -22.62 -1.26
C GLU A 215 29.47 -23.47 -0.24
N GLY A 216 28.76 -24.35 0.46
CA GLY A 216 29.41 -25.28 1.38
C GLY A 216 28.72 -25.55 2.72
N VAL A 217 27.47 -25.12 2.95
CA VAL A 217 26.69 -25.73 4.05
C VAL A 217 26.21 -27.09 3.56
N ARG A 218 27.00 -28.13 3.87
CA ARG A 218 26.57 -29.53 3.79
C ARG A 218 25.21 -29.65 4.45
N ARG A 219 24.21 -30.14 3.72
CA ARG A 219 22.93 -30.55 4.31
C ARG A 219 23.22 -31.56 5.41
N ARG A 220 23.20 -31.13 6.68
CA ARG A 220 23.00 -32.06 7.79
C ARG A 220 21.58 -32.57 7.68
N ALA A 221 21.44 -33.76 7.10
CA ALA A 221 20.28 -34.60 7.33
C ALA A 221 20.15 -34.83 8.84
N GLY A 222 18.97 -34.56 9.38
CA GLY A 222 18.64 -34.85 10.78
C GLY A 222 18.18 -33.63 11.60
N LEU A 223 17.08 -33.00 11.21
CA LEU A 223 16.14 -32.48 12.20
C LEU A 223 14.78 -33.13 11.96
N ARG A 224 14.30 -33.77 13.02
CA ARG A 224 13.04 -34.49 13.11
C ARG A 224 11.88 -33.57 12.75
N ALA A 225 10.89 -34.13 12.04
CA ALA A 225 9.62 -33.48 11.75
C ALA A 225 9.00 -32.88 13.02
N ALA A 226 8.52 -31.64 12.91
CA ALA A 226 7.66 -31.03 13.91
C ALA A 226 6.38 -31.88 14.08
N PRO A 227 5.87 -32.08 15.30
CA PRO A 227 4.61 -32.76 15.49
C PRO A 227 3.45 -31.91 14.93
N ALA A 228 2.44 -32.60 14.42
CA ALA A 228 1.21 -32.05 13.86
C ALA A 228 0.50 -31.08 14.83
N PRO A 229 -0.31 -30.12 14.32
CA PRO A 229 -1.03 -29.18 15.16
C PRO A 229 -2.02 -29.91 16.09
N VAL A 230 -1.96 -29.56 17.37
CA VAL A 230 -2.86 -30.04 18.41
C VAL A 230 -4.28 -29.57 18.08
N ARG A 231 -5.21 -30.53 17.92
CA ARG A 231 -6.66 -30.28 17.88
C ARG A 231 -7.08 -29.61 19.19
N VAL A 232 -7.48 -28.35 19.14
CA VAL A 232 -8.21 -27.70 20.23
C VAL A 232 -9.63 -28.27 20.24
N GLN A 233 -9.86 -29.27 21.09
CA GLN A 233 -11.20 -29.75 21.40
C GLN A 233 -11.85 -28.74 22.36
N GLN A 234 -12.75 -27.90 21.85
CA GLN A 234 -13.62 -27.10 22.72
C GLN A 234 -14.47 -28.06 23.56
N ARG A 235 -14.16 -28.14 24.86
CA ARG A 235 -15.03 -28.76 25.85
C ARG A 235 -16.23 -27.84 26.06
N LEU A 236 -17.38 -28.22 25.51
CA LEU A 236 -18.67 -27.71 25.97
C LEU A 236 -18.92 -28.20 27.40
N PRO A 237 -19.19 -27.33 28.39
CA PRO A 237 -19.65 -27.78 29.69
C PRO A 237 -21.08 -28.31 29.54
N GLY A 238 -21.26 -29.60 29.83
CA GLY A 238 -22.56 -30.25 29.87
C GLY A 238 -23.45 -29.62 30.94
N ARG A 239 -24.67 -29.25 30.55
CA ARG A 239 -25.79 -29.06 31.47
C ARG A 239 -26.93 -29.99 31.09
N ALA A 240 -27.07 -30.99 31.95
CA ALA A 240 -28.25 -31.76 32.33
C ALA A 240 -29.49 -31.70 31.42
N LEU A 241 -29.74 -32.83 30.76
CA LEU A 241 -31.08 -33.34 30.51
C LEU A 241 -31.90 -33.36 31.82
N ARG A 242 -33.00 -32.61 31.87
CA ARG A 242 -34.18 -32.98 32.66
C ARG A 242 -35.28 -33.39 31.69
N LYS A 243 -35.53 -34.69 31.62
CA LYS A 243 -36.81 -35.26 31.19
C LYS A 243 -37.82 -35.01 32.30
N GLY A 244 -38.94 -34.39 31.97
CA GLY A 244 -40.17 -34.35 32.77
C GLY A 244 -41.33 -34.35 31.79
N ALA A 245 -42.08 -35.44 31.77
CA ALA A 245 -43.20 -35.71 30.88
C ALA A 245 -44.50 -35.09 31.41
N ALA A 246 -45.37 -34.64 30.49
CA ALA A 246 -46.84 -34.61 30.53
C ALA A 246 -47.27 -33.74 29.34
N ASP A 247 -47.58 -34.29 28.16
CA ASP A 247 -48.92 -34.76 27.78
C ASP A 247 -50.04 -33.78 28.19
N HIS A 248 -50.53 -32.98 27.25
CA HIS A 248 -51.95 -32.77 27.01
C HIS A 248 -52.18 -32.04 25.67
N ARG A 249 -52.58 -32.84 24.68
CA ARG A 249 -53.75 -32.61 23.79
C ARG A 249 -54.16 -31.16 23.44
N ARG A 250 -54.06 -30.89 22.13
CA ARG A 250 -55.18 -30.62 21.19
C ARG A 250 -55.93 -29.26 21.28
N VAL A 251 -56.07 -28.64 20.09
CA VAL A 251 -57.27 -28.01 19.49
C VAL A 251 -57.12 -26.52 19.06
N ALA A 252 -57.27 -26.32 17.74
CA ALA A 252 -57.83 -25.19 16.96
C ALA A 252 -57.21 -23.79 17.12
N ARG A 253 -57.08 -22.96 16.08
CA ARG A 253 -57.72 -22.86 14.76
C ARG A 253 -56.69 -22.54 13.68
#